data_AF-A0A969P8P7-F1
#
_entry.id   AF-A0A969P8P7-F1
#
_cell.length_a   1.000
_cell.length_b   1.000
_cell.length_c   1.000
_cell.angle_alpha   90.00
_cell.angle_beta   90.00
_cell.angle_gamma   90.00
#
_symmetry.space_group_name_H-M   'P 1'
#
loop_
_entity.id
_entity.type
_entity.pdbx_description
1 polymer ?
#
loop_
_entity_poly.entity_id
_entity_poly.type
_entity_poly.pdbx_seq_one_letter_code
_entity_poly.pdbx_strand_id
1 'polypeptide(L)' 'MIIQQCSICLLIEQADGGLAQDSVALCFQMRVLDKTRLIRKLGQLKPETITQLEEVVLLTLGYESY' A
#
# COMPACT_ATOMS: atom_id res chain seq x y z
N MET A 1 -0.04 11.17 -13.11
CA MET A 1 -1.20 10.81 -13.94
C MET A 1 -1.24 9.34 -14.38
N ILE A 2 -0.12 8.61 -14.51
CA ILE A 2 -0.13 7.21 -15.00
C ILE A 2 -0.52 6.18 -13.92
N ILE A 3 -0.30 6.46 -12.63
CA ILE A 3 -0.47 5.46 -11.56
C ILE A 3 -1.95 5.22 -11.20
N GLN A 4 -2.85 6.13 -11.57
CA GLN A 4 -4.29 6.06 -11.23
C GLN A 4 -5.08 5.01 -12.05
N GLN A 5 -4.43 4.33 -13.00
CA GLN A 5 -5.05 3.28 -13.86
C GLN A 5 -4.54 1.86 -13.58
N CYS A 6 -3.79 1.65 -12.50
CA CYS A 6 -3.23 0.35 -12.14
C CYS A 6 -4.04 -0.29 -11.00
N SER A 7 -4.75 -1.40 -11.28
CA SER A 7 -5.63 -2.07 -10.31
C SER A 7 -4.91 -2.69 -9.10
N ILE A 8 -3.58 -2.86 -9.19
CA ILE A 8 -2.72 -3.42 -8.14
C ILE A 8 -1.93 -2.34 -7.38
N CYS A 9 -2.41 -1.10 -7.46
CA CYS A 9 -1.86 0.07 -6.79
C CYS A 9 -2.94 0.77 -5.97
N LEU A 10 -2.57 1.32 -4.82
CA LEU A 10 -3.48 2.10 -3.97
C LEU A 10 -2.90 3.49 -3.70
N LEU A 11 -3.68 4.54 -3.96
CA LEU A 11 -3.33 5.91 -3.57
C LEU A 11 -3.44 6.06 -2.05
N ILE A 12 -2.42 6.64 -1.43
CA ILE A 12 -2.41 7.03 -0.02
C ILE A 12 -2.25 8.54 0.03
N GLU A 13 -3.23 9.21 0.63
CA GLU A 13 -3.22 10.67 0.80
C GLU A 13 -2.08 11.12 1.71
N GLN A 14 -1.61 12.36 1.50
CA GLN A 14 -0.69 13.00 2.42
C GLN A 14 -1.20 12.94 3.87
N ALA A 15 -0.26 12.91 4.81
CA ALA A 15 -0.49 12.75 6.25
C ALA A 15 -1.06 11.39 6.72
N ASP A 16 -1.71 10.60 5.86
CA ASP A 16 -2.03 9.21 6.21
C ASP A 16 -0.73 8.41 6.35
N GLY A 17 -0.59 7.65 7.44
CA GLY A 17 0.65 6.92 7.72
C GLY A 17 1.88 7.80 7.99
N GLY A 18 1.71 9.11 8.19
CA GLY A 18 2.83 10.04 8.40
C GLY A 18 3.60 10.40 7.12
N LEU A 19 2.96 10.26 5.95
CA LEU A 19 3.54 10.61 4.66
C LEU A 19 3.55 12.14 4.44
N ALA A 20 4.65 12.66 3.88
CA ALA A 20 4.82 14.09 3.62
C ALA A 20 4.07 14.58 2.36
N GLN A 21 3.59 13.67 1.52
CA GLN A 21 2.94 13.93 0.25
C GLN A 21 2.08 12.73 -0.15
N ASP A 22 1.15 12.96 -1.08
CA ASP A 22 0.39 11.89 -1.72
C ASP A 22 1.36 10.87 -2.33
N SER A 23 1.07 9.60 -2.07
CA SER A 23 1.94 8.47 -2.40
C SER A 23 1.13 7.31 -2.92
N VAL A 24 1.79 6.28 -3.46
CA VAL A 24 1.12 5.09 -3.94
C VAL A 24 1.76 3.84 -3.35
N ALA A 25 0.95 2.97 -2.75
CA ALA A 25 1.36 1.62 -2.39
C ALA A 25 1.37 0.73 -3.63
N LEU A 26 2.52 0.10 -3.90
CA LEU A 26 2.73 -0.80 -5.04
C LEU A 26 2.60 -2.25 -4.56
N CYS A 27 1.40 -2.84 -4.64
CA CYS A 27 1.15 -4.18 -4.08
C CYS A 27 1.94 -5.28 -4.81
N PHE A 28 2.28 -5.07 -6.09
CA PHE A 28 3.17 -5.99 -6.83
C PHE A 28 4.64 -5.92 -6.42
N GLN A 29 5.03 -4.96 -5.58
CA GLN A 29 6.38 -4.84 -5.03
C GLN A 29 6.49 -5.32 -3.57
N MET A 30 5.55 -6.16 -3.10
CA MET A 30 5.66 -6.81 -1.78
C MET A 30 6.96 -7.63 -1.67
N ARG A 31 7.63 -7.53 -0.51
CA ARG A 31 8.88 -8.23 -0.23
C ARG A 31 8.93 -8.69 1.21
N VAL A 32 9.52 -9.87 1.44
CA VAL A 32 9.91 -10.31 2.78
C VAL A 32 11.16 -9.54 3.19
N LEU A 33 11.12 -8.95 4.38
CA LEU A 33 12.23 -8.16 4.94
C LEU A 33 12.58 -8.66 6.34
N ASP A 34 13.88 -8.71 6.63
CA ASP A 34 14.37 -8.89 8.00
C ASP A 34 14.17 -7.60 8.82
N LYS A 35 13.93 -7.74 10.14
CA LYS A 35 13.67 -6.60 11.03
C LYS A 35 14.83 -5.61 11.10
N THR A 36 16.06 -6.05 10.86
CA THR A 36 17.26 -5.18 10.80
C THR A 36 17.21 -4.14 9.70
N ARG A 37 16.38 -4.33 8.66
CA ARG A 37 16.18 -3.36 7.57
C ARG A 37 15.23 -2.22 7.93
N LEU A 38 14.50 -2.31 9.05
CA LEU A 38 13.57 -1.27 9.50
C LEU A 38 14.34 -0.18 10.26
N ILE A 39 14.44 1.00 9.67
CA ILE A 39 15.21 2.12 10.24
C ILE A 39 14.38 2.90 11.27
N ARG A 40 13.13 3.25 10.93
CA ARG A 40 12.21 3.99 11.80
C ARG A 40 10.75 3.78 11.40
N LYS A 41 9.83 3.97 12.34
CA LYS A 41 8.38 4.03 12.07
C LYS A 41 8.01 5.43 11.58
N LEU A 42 7.37 5.54 10.41
CA LEU A 42 6.88 6.83 9.88
C LEU A 42 5.54 7.24 10.50
N GLY A 43 4.64 6.28 10.69
CA GLY A 43 3.31 6.51 11.23
C GLY A 43 2.50 5.22 11.22
N GLN A 44 1.19 5.36 11.13
CA GLN A 44 0.25 4.24 11.01
C GLN A 44 -0.86 4.67 10.05
N LEU A 45 -1.15 3.81 9.07
CA LEU A 45 -2.25 4.05 8.14
C LEU A 45 -3.58 3.96 8.89
N LYS A 46 -4.55 4.74 8.43
CA LYS A 46 -5.94 4.64 8.90
C LYS A 46 -6.49 3.23 8.65
N PRO A 47 -7.39 2.73 9.51
CA PRO A 47 -7.99 1.41 9.33
C PRO A 47 -8.65 1.23 7.96
N GLU A 48 -9.30 2.27 7.43
CA GLU A 48 -9.99 2.23 6.14
C GLU A 48 -9.00 2.04 4.98
N THR A 49 -7.85 2.70 5.04
CA THR A 49 -6.78 2.56 4.05
C THR A 49 -6.15 1.17 4.10
N ILE A 50 -6.04 0.57 5.29
CA ILE A 50 -5.56 -0.81 5.45
C ILE A 50 -6.56 -1.80 4.81
N THR A 51 -7.86 -1.64 5.04
CA THR A 51 -8.88 -2.51 4.43
C THR A 51 -8.83 -2.44 2.90
N GLN A 52 -8.72 -1.24 2.32
CA GLN A 52 -8.54 -1.11 0.86
C GLN A 52 -7.24 -1.75 0.36
N LEU A 53 -6.16 -1.65 1.14
CA LEU A 53 -4.89 -2.27 0.79
C LEU A 53 -4.99 -3.80 0.78
N GLU A 54 -5.73 -4.39 1.72
CA GLU A 54 -5.97 -5.84 1.79
C GLU A 54 -6.70 -6.33 0.53
N GLU A 55 -7.74 -5.63 0.08
CA GLU A 55 -8.47 -5.93 -1.17
C GLU A 55 -7.53 -5.92 -2.39
N VAL A 56 -6.73 -4.86 -2.53
CA VAL A 56 -5.76 -4.74 -3.63
C VAL A 56 -4.67 -5.81 -3.55
N VAL A 57 -4.26 -6.24 -2.36
CA VAL A 57 -3.32 -7.35 -2.16
C VAL A 57 -3.95 -8.67 -2.60
N LEU A 58 -5.21 -8.95 -2.24
CA LEU A 58 -5.91 -10.16 -2.69
C LEU A 58 -6.01 -10.22 -4.21
N LEU A 59 -6.35 -9.09 -4.85
CA LEU A 59 -6.35 -8.97 -6.31
C LEU A 59 -4.95 -9.21 -6.90
N THR A 60 -3.91 -8.61 -6.32
CA THR A 60 -2.51 -8.78 -6.78
C THR A 60 -2.05 -10.23 -6.70
N LEU A 61 -2.51 -10.97 -5.70
CA LEU A 61 -2.19 -12.38 -5.48
C LEU A 61 -3.10 -13.35 -6.28
N GLY A 62 -4.13 -12.84 -6.95
CA GLY A 62 -5.07 -13.63 -7.74
C GLY A 62 -6.14 -14.36 -6.90
N TYR A 63 -6.42 -13.90 -5.67
CA TYR A 63 -7.48 -14.47 -4.82
C TYR A 63 -8.88 -13.94 -5.15
N GLU A 64 -8.99 -12.81 -5.84
CA GLU A 64 -10.28 -12.38 -6.39
C GLU A 64 -10.60 -13.20 -7.64
N SER A 65 -11.60 -14.07 -7.52
CA SER A 65 -12.23 -14.77 -8.64
C SER A 65 -13.35 -13.89 -9.19
N TYR A 66 -13.36 -13.68 -10.51
CA TYR A 66 -14.40 -12.97 -11.28
C TYR A 66 -15.83 -13.37 -10.91
#